data_AF-A0A293MGD5-F1
#
_entry.id   AF-A0A293MGD5-F1
#
_cell.length_a   1.000
_cell.length_b   1.000
_cell.length_c   1.000
_cell.angle_alpha   90.00
_cell.angle_beta   90.00
_cell.angle_gamma   90.00
#
_symmetry.space_group_name_H-M   'P 1'
#
loop_
_entity.id
_entity.type
_entity.pdbx_description
1 polymer ?
#
loop_
_entity_poly.entity_id
_entity_poly.type
_entity_poly.pdbx_seq_one_letter_code
_entity_poly.pdbx_strand_id
1 'polypeptide(L)'
;MLPRLEPGAPNLATCLLHQKLQMLNCCIERKMKRERRQKAVNVSAQAKSGSSESDEDEFYECPDEFRDEAKKDSTGTKHDLSPAGEVLPKPSETVGEGILRQCGNMTLLGTLKPLACLLSDMEAFKAANPGACLGEFVRWYSPRDWIAAVIDEVTGETQQEGHLSPRMQLPGNTWQEVWDTARPVPAHRQKRLFDDTKEAEKVLHYLISMGPASIASQLMPVLVHCALAQILDKANNGPPSLVATLEHIITKISTQLRGKAPKYKEILRLLYDAEVAIVRGESLRQKFDSMPHTDESSTGTGDPYPKQQPLTGKRRHSSENSPECQLRSFVLDLLEKPEADVPGAGKGPVGKVISKLFVDSQKIADTTPEAEHVSDYRFPVPVGREYILRARYARPTPASRPTPQRMYCVMAGNDFRLAGAFTNDLVFY
;
A
#
# COMPACT_ATOMS: atom_id res chain seq x y z
N MET A 1 22.77 9.32 -2.41
CA MET A 1 21.40 8.91 -2.77
C MET A 1 20.79 8.18 -1.59
N LEU A 2 19.53 8.42 -1.30
CA LEU A 2 18.76 7.64 -0.35
C LEU A 2 18.59 6.22 -0.91
N PRO A 3 18.87 5.16 -0.13
CA PRO A 3 18.79 3.78 -0.58
C PRO A 3 17.33 3.33 -0.77
N ARG A 4 17.10 2.34 -1.65
CA ARG A 4 15.80 1.68 -1.90
C ARG A 4 14.69 2.58 -2.47
N LEU A 5 15.05 3.68 -3.10
CA LEU A 5 14.15 4.49 -3.91
C LEU A 5 14.53 4.34 -5.38
N GLU A 6 13.55 4.13 -6.24
CA GLU A 6 13.74 4.09 -7.68
C GLU A 6 14.33 5.43 -8.17
N PRO A 7 15.36 5.41 -9.03
CA PRO A 7 15.90 6.62 -9.65
C PRO A 7 14.92 7.19 -10.68
N GLY A 8 15.02 8.49 -10.93
CA GLY A 8 14.19 9.18 -11.92
C GLY A 8 13.05 10.00 -11.30
N ALA A 9 12.06 10.34 -12.14
CA ALA A 9 11.01 11.27 -11.76
C ALA A 9 10.11 10.71 -10.63
N PRO A 10 9.65 11.56 -9.68
CA PRO A 10 8.74 11.14 -8.63
C PRO A 10 7.49 10.45 -9.17
N ASN A 11 7.13 9.31 -8.59
CA ASN A 11 5.96 8.53 -8.97
C ASN A 11 4.70 9.08 -8.30
N LEU A 12 3.81 9.69 -9.09
CA LEU A 12 2.58 10.32 -8.61
C LEU A 12 1.53 9.33 -8.07
N ALA A 13 1.71 8.03 -8.32
CA ALA A 13 0.86 6.98 -7.76
C ALA A 13 1.23 6.63 -6.31
N THR A 14 2.36 7.12 -5.79
CA THR A 14 2.83 6.83 -4.43
C THR A 14 2.38 7.90 -3.43
N CYS A 15 2.50 7.64 -2.13
CA CYS A 15 2.14 8.62 -1.11
C CYS A 15 3.06 9.86 -1.14
N LEU A 16 2.58 10.99 -0.63
CA LEU A 16 3.30 12.26 -0.68
C LEU A 16 4.68 12.19 -0.01
N LEU A 17 4.82 11.51 1.12
CA LEU A 17 6.14 11.26 1.74
C LEU A 17 7.11 10.58 0.77
N HIS A 18 6.66 9.52 0.10
CA HIS A 18 7.48 8.80 -0.88
C HIS A 18 7.89 9.71 -2.05
N GLN A 19 6.93 10.47 -2.58
CA GLN A 19 7.17 11.46 -3.64
C GLN A 19 8.21 12.52 -3.22
N LYS A 20 8.14 13.01 -1.97
CA LYS A 20 9.09 13.99 -1.43
C LYS A 20 10.49 13.40 -1.29
N LEU A 21 10.61 12.15 -0.83
CA LEU A 21 11.89 11.46 -0.75
C LEU A 21 12.48 11.20 -2.16
N GLN A 22 11.65 10.87 -3.14
CA GLN A 22 12.08 10.77 -4.54
C GLN A 22 12.55 12.13 -5.08
N MET A 23 11.83 13.22 -4.78
CA MET A 23 12.27 14.57 -5.13
C MET A 23 13.64 14.91 -4.55
N LEU A 24 13.89 14.52 -3.30
CA LEU A 24 15.20 14.75 -2.67
C LEU A 24 16.32 13.98 -3.40
N ASN A 25 16.08 12.74 -3.82
CA ASN A 25 17.02 11.99 -4.66
C ASN A 25 17.29 12.68 -6.00
N CYS A 26 16.25 13.19 -6.68
CA CYS A 26 16.40 13.98 -7.90
C CYS A 26 17.30 15.21 -7.70
N CYS A 27 17.10 15.93 -6.59
CA CYS A 27 17.91 17.11 -6.26
C CYS A 27 19.37 16.73 -6.01
N ILE A 28 19.62 15.67 -5.23
CA ILE A 28 20.98 15.17 -4.95
C ILE A 28 21.69 14.78 -6.25
N GLU A 29 21.02 14.04 -7.14
CA GLU A 29 21.59 13.61 -8.40
C GLU A 29 21.95 14.78 -9.32
N ARG A 30 21.05 15.78 -9.41
CA ARG A 30 21.30 17.00 -10.20
C ARG A 30 22.47 17.81 -9.63
N LYS A 31 22.53 17.97 -8.31
CA LYS A 31 23.66 18.62 -7.64
C LYS A 31 24.98 17.91 -7.93
N MET A 32 25.02 16.58 -7.80
CA MET A 32 26.22 15.79 -8.12
C MET A 32 26.63 15.94 -9.60
N LYS A 33 25.68 15.91 -10.53
CA LYS A 33 25.97 16.10 -11.96
C LYS A 33 26.52 17.50 -12.24
N ARG A 34 26.01 18.53 -11.56
CA ARG A 34 26.49 19.90 -11.65
C ARG A 34 27.91 20.04 -11.10
N GLU A 35 28.17 19.53 -9.90
CA GLU A 35 29.50 19.57 -9.29
C GLU A 35 30.53 18.81 -10.14
N ARG A 36 30.15 17.68 -10.75
CA ARG A 36 30.99 16.95 -11.71
C ARG A 36 31.29 17.78 -12.97
N ARG A 37 30.29 18.49 -13.52
CA ARG A 37 30.49 19.39 -14.67
C ARG A 37 31.40 20.56 -14.31
N GLN A 38 31.19 21.22 -13.18
CA GLN A 38 32.06 22.31 -12.69
C GLN A 38 33.50 21.82 -12.51
N LYS A 39 33.70 20.64 -11.90
CA LYS A 39 35.04 20.03 -11.79
C LYS A 39 35.67 19.74 -13.15
N ALA A 40 34.90 19.21 -14.11
CA ALA A 40 35.40 18.93 -15.46
C ALA A 40 35.80 20.22 -16.22
N VAL A 41 35.00 21.29 -16.09
CA VAL A 41 35.31 22.60 -16.68
C VAL A 41 36.57 23.19 -16.05
N ASN A 42 36.69 23.16 -14.72
CA ASN A 42 37.87 23.67 -14.02
C ASN A 42 39.15 22.92 -14.42
N VAL A 43 39.09 21.59 -14.58
CA VAL A 43 40.23 20.79 -15.07
C VAL A 43 40.59 21.15 -16.52
N SER A 44 39.61 21.41 -17.39
CA SER A 44 39.86 21.83 -18.78
C SER A 44 40.43 23.25 -18.91
N ALA A 45 40.03 24.17 -18.01
CA ALA A 45 40.56 25.53 -17.95
C ALA A 45 42.03 25.53 -17.48
N GLN A 46 42.37 24.66 -16.52
CA GLN A 46 43.72 24.51 -16.02
C GLN A 46 44.68 23.90 -17.07
N ALA A 47 44.17 22.99 -17.92
CA ALA A 47 44.93 22.40 -19.03
C ALA A 47 45.12 23.34 -20.25
N LYS A 48 44.27 24.36 -20.41
CA LYS A 48 44.36 25.36 -21.51
C LYS A 48 45.19 26.60 -21.17
N SER A 49 45.69 26.74 -19.94
CA SER A 49 46.56 27.87 -19.53
C SER A 49 47.98 27.87 -20.15
N GLY A 50 48.25 26.98 -21.13
CA GLY A 50 49.52 26.86 -21.84
C GLY A 50 49.61 27.53 -23.21
N SER A 51 48.55 28.16 -23.75
CA SER A 51 48.68 28.96 -24.98
C SER A 51 47.83 30.22 -24.93
N SER A 52 48.51 31.36 -25.00
CA SER A 52 47.95 32.69 -25.21
C SER A 52 47.24 32.76 -26.57
N GLU A 53 45.95 33.11 -26.57
CA GLU A 53 45.37 34.26 -27.29
C GLU A 53 43.88 34.41 -26.95
N SER A 54 43.40 35.64 -27.08
CA SER A 54 42.19 36.22 -26.53
C SER A 54 40.87 35.52 -26.91
N ASP A 55 39.99 35.34 -25.93
CA ASP A 55 38.60 35.82 -25.99
C ASP A 55 38.04 35.94 -24.56
N GLU A 56 37.53 37.12 -24.25
CA GLU A 56 36.88 37.51 -23.00
C GLU A 56 35.52 36.80 -22.88
N ASP A 57 35.51 35.51 -22.55
CA ASP A 57 34.32 34.81 -22.05
C ASP A 57 34.45 34.62 -20.54
N GLU A 58 34.32 35.73 -19.82
CA GLU A 58 34.17 35.71 -18.36
C GLU A 58 32.89 34.92 -18.02
N PHE A 59 33.08 33.70 -17.51
CA PHE A 59 32.03 32.76 -17.17
C PHE A 59 31.18 33.32 -16.02
N TYR A 60 30.08 33.99 -16.37
CA TYR A 60 29.16 34.59 -15.42
C TYR A 60 28.31 33.51 -14.73
N GLU A 61 28.73 33.07 -13.53
CA GLU A 61 27.83 32.38 -12.59
C GLU A 61 26.78 33.38 -12.11
N CYS A 62 25.54 33.24 -12.58
CA CYS A 62 24.42 34.01 -12.04
C CYS A 62 24.28 33.71 -10.53
N PRO A 63 24.47 34.69 -9.63
CA PRO A 63 24.35 34.46 -8.19
C PRO A 63 22.92 34.07 -7.83
N ASP A 64 22.77 33.10 -6.92
CA ASP A 64 21.47 32.65 -6.40
C ASP A 64 20.82 33.67 -5.40
N GLU A 65 21.34 34.90 -5.31
CA GLU A 65 20.92 35.90 -4.34
C GLU A 65 19.64 36.63 -4.76
N PHE A 66 18.50 36.07 -4.36
CA PHE A 66 17.30 36.86 -4.10
C PHE A 66 17.42 37.42 -2.68
N ARG A 67 17.85 38.67 -2.56
CA ARG A 67 17.68 39.44 -1.32
C ARG A 67 16.36 40.20 -1.45
N ASP A 68 15.34 39.75 -0.74
CA ASP A 68 14.05 40.45 -0.65
C ASP A 68 14.26 41.81 0.03
N GLU A 69 14.35 42.89 -0.75
CA GLU A 69 14.29 44.25 -0.22
C GLU A 69 12.83 44.64 0.04
N ALA A 70 12.33 44.27 1.21
CA ALA A 70 11.14 44.88 1.78
C ALA A 70 11.48 46.30 2.26
N LYS A 71 11.17 47.32 1.46
CA LYS A 71 11.14 48.71 1.92
C LYS A 71 10.12 48.87 3.04
N LYS A 72 10.60 49.06 4.27
CA LYS A 72 9.84 49.71 5.34
C LYS A 72 10.04 51.22 5.18
N ASP A 73 8.97 51.92 4.81
CA ASP A 73 8.82 53.31 5.20
C ASP A 73 7.55 53.46 6.03
N SER A 74 7.77 53.97 7.23
CA SER A 74 6.78 54.27 8.26
C SER A 74 6.61 55.78 8.33
N THR A 75 5.41 56.29 8.04
CA THR A 75 4.87 57.52 8.65
C THR A 75 3.36 57.50 8.53
N GLY A 76 2.66 57.53 9.67
CA GLY A 76 1.20 57.50 9.74
C GLY A 76 0.55 58.88 9.65
N THR A 77 -0.79 58.90 9.55
CA THR A 77 -1.74 59.80 10.24
C THR A 77 -3.18 59.31 9.95
N LYS A 78 -4.06 59.41 10.96
CA LYS A 78 -5.48 59.00 11.00
C LYS A 78 -6.41 60.04 10.33
N HIS A 79 -7.53 59.62 9.72
CA HIS A 79 -8.93 59.95 10.11
C HIS A 79 -9.99 59.47 9.08
N ASP A 80 -11.03 58.83 9.63
CA ASP A 80 -12.49 58.85 9.33
C ASP A 80 -13.18 58.48 8.00
N LEU A 81 -14.16 57.56 8.20
CA LEU A 81 -15.57 57.46 7.72
C LEU A 81 -15.92 57.21 6.22
N SER A 82 -16.72 56.14 6.05
CA SER A 82 -17.34 55.48 4.86
C SER A 82 -18.29 56.37 4.00
N PRO A 83 -18.99 55.89 2.93
CA PRO A 83 -19.05 54.54 2.28
C PRO A 83 -19.12 54.53 0.72
N ALA A 84 -19.23 53.31 0.16
CA ALA A 84 -19.82 52.92 -1.14
C ALA A 84 -18.98 53.05 -2.43
N GLY A 85 -18.68 51.88 -3.02
CA GLY A 85 -18.13 51.72 -4.37
C GLY A 85 -17.67 50.26 -4.58
N GLU A 86 -18.25 49.59 -5.56
CA GLU A 86 -18.15 48.15 -5.85
C GLU A 86 -16.72 47.58 -5.84
N VAL A 87 -16.52 46.49 -5.09
CA VAL A 87 -15.28 45.70 -5.13
C VAL A 87 -15.53 44.41 -5.92
N LEU A 88 -14.92 44.38 -7.11
CA LEU A 88 -14.71 43.18 -7.92
C LEU A 88 -13.90 42.14 -7.08
N PRO A 89 -14.28 40.85 -7.04
CA PRO A 89 -13.62 39.89 -6.15
C PRO A 89 -12.19 39.59 -6.63
N LYS A 90 -11.21 39.82 -5.73
CA LYS A 90 -9.85 39.28 -5.87
C LYS A 90 -9.91 37.75 -5.83
N PRO A 91 -9.21 37.02 -6.71
CA PRO A 91 -9.17 35.56 -6.64
C PRO A 91 -8.42 35.14 -5.37
N SER A 92 -9.05 34.29 -4.58
CA SER A 92 -8.49 33.68 -3.39
C SER A 92 -7.28 32.79 -3.74
N GLU A 93 -6.10 33.18 -3.27
CA GLU A 93 -4.95 32.28 -3.17
C GLU A 93 -5.22 31.24 -2.09
N THR A 94 -5.82 30.12 -2.49
CA THR A 94 -5.81 28.87 -1.73
C THR A 94 -5.25 27.79 -2.64
N VAL A 95 -3.97 27.92 -3.00
CA VAL A 95 -3.26 26.88 -3.75
C VAL A 95 -2.90 25.77 -2.77
N GLY A 96 -3.69 24.69 -2.78
CA GLY A 96 -3.39 23.50 -1.99
C GLY A 96 -2.05 22.88 -2.39
N GLU A 97 -1.09 22.86 -1.46
CA GLU A 97 0.28 22.35 -1.62
C GLU A 97 0.41 20.81 -1.75
N GLY A 98 -0.67 20.13 -2.14
CA GLY A 98 -0.83 18.71 -1.82
C GLY A 98 -0.10 17.69 -2.69
N ILE A 99 0.28 18.01 -3.93
CA ILE A 99 0.80 17.00 -4.89
C ILE A 99 1.85 17.62 -5.83
N LEU A 100 2.95 16.90 -6.06
CA LEU A 100 3.93 17.25 -7.11
C LEU A 100 3.26 17.11 -8.49
N ARG A 101 3.28 18.14 -9.34
CA ARG A 101 2.68 18.10 -10.69
C ARG A 101 3.75 17.94 -11.76
N GLN A 102 3.49 17.09 -12.75
CA GLN A 102 4.36 16.94 -13.91
C GLN A 102 4.27 18.18 -14.81
N CYS A 103 5.42 18.70 -15.21
CA CYS A 103 5.63 19.83 -16.11
C CYS A 103 6.79 19.45 -17.06
N GLY A 104 6.44 18.98 -18.26
CA GLY A 104 7.41 18.37 -19.18
C GLY A 104 8.01 17.09 -18.62
N ASN A 105 9.34 17.01 -18.59
CA ASN A 105 10.12 15.93 -17.96
C ASN A 105 10.40 16.18 -16.46
N MET A 106 9.79 17.19 -15.85
CA MET A 106 10.07 17.64 -14.49
C MET A 106 8.83 17.59 -13.61
N THR A 107 8.96 17.28 -12.33
CA THR A 107 7.84 17.23 -11.38
C THR A 107 8.00 18.34 -10.35
N LEU A 108 7.05 19.26 -10.23
CA LEU A 108 7.22 20.55 -9.56
C LEU A 108 6.01 20.82 -8.66
N LEU A 109 6.19 21.54 -7.55
CA LEU A 109 5.04 22.02 -6.76
C LEU A 109 4.16 22.95 -7.61
N GLY A 110 2.85 22.77 -7.54
CA GLY A 110 1.89 23.40 -8.44
C GLY A 110 1.74 24.91 -8.22
N THR A 111 2.55 25.73 -8.90
CA THR A 111 2.36 27.19 -9.01
C THR A 111 2.84 27.65 -10.38
N LEU A 112 2.05 28.48 -11.11
CA LEU A 112 2.34 29.38 -12.26
C LEU A 112 3.39 28.99 -13.34
N LYS A 113 3.95 27.79 -13.29
CA LYS A 113 5.12 27.34 -14.04
C LYS A 113 4.95 27.19 -15.56
N PRO A 114 3.75 26.94 -16.12
CA PRO A 114 3.59 26.86 -17.57
C PRO A 114 4.10 28.09 -18.30
N LEU A 115 3.92 29.28 -17.71
CA LEU A 115 4.35 30.55 -18.31
C LEU A 115 5.86 30.74 -18.25
N ALA A 116 6.50 30.33 -17.15
CA ALA A 116 7.95 30.43 -16.98
C ALA A 116 8.71 29.49 -17.93
N CYS A 117 8.21 28.26 -18.12
CA CYS A 117 8.77 27.34 -19.10
C CYS A 117 8.62 27.90 -20.52
N LEU A 118 7.41 28.38 -20.87
CA LEU A 118 7.15 28.98 -22.18
C LEU A 118 8.06 30.17 -22.46
N LEU A 119 8.25 31.06 -21.48
CA LEU A 119 9.15 32.20 -21.61
C LEU A 119 10.60 31.75 -21.84
N SER A 120 11.11 30.83 -21.02
CA SER A 120 12.48 30.28 -21.18
C SER A 120 12.69 29.65 -22.56
N ASP A 121 11.71 28.89 -23.05
CA ASP A 121 11.78 28.25 -24.37
C ASP A 121 11.76 29.29 -25.51
N MET A 122 10.92 30.33 -25.40
CA MET A 122 10.89 31.43 -26.36
C MET A 122 12.19 32.25 -26.37
N GLU A 123 12.75 32.52 -25.20
CA GLU A 123 14.03 33.23 -25.06
C GLU A 123 15.18 32.45 -25.73
N ALA A 124 15.21 31.13 -25.55
CA ALA A 124 16.23 30.26 -26.12
C ALA A 124 16.08 30.16 -27.64
N PHE A 125 14.83 30.05 -28.11
CA PHE A 125 14.52 30.00 -29.53
C PHE A 125 14.90 31.29 -30.25
N LYS A 126 14.60 32.46 -29.66
CA LYS A 126 15.01 33.77 -30.20
C LYS A 126 16.52 33.94 -30.23
N ALA A 127 17.23 33.43 -29.23
CA ALA A 127 18.70 33.47 -29.22
C ALA A 127 19.31 32.58 -30.31
N ALA A 128 18.71 31.42 -30.57
CA ALA A 128 19.18 30.50 -31.62
C ALA A 128 18.76 30.94 -33.03
N ASN A 129 17.66 31.68 -33.17
CA ASN A 129 17.09 32.11 -34.44
C ASN A 129 16.83 33.63 -34.43
N PRO A 130 17.85 34.46 -34.68
CA PRO A 130 17.70 35.91 -34.75
C PRO A 130 16.71 36.33 -35.85
N GLY A 131 15.75 37.20 -35.51
CA GLY A 131 14.73 37.69 -36.44
C GLY A 131 13.50 36.80 -36.58
N ALA A 132 13.45 35.67 -35.87
CA ALA A 132 12.30 34.77 -35.93
C ALA A 132 11.01 35.41 -35.38
N CYS A 133 9.86 34.98 -35.91
CA CYS A 133 8.55 35.43 -35.46
C CYS A 133 7.83 34.37 -34.62
N LEU A 134 6.73 34.75 -33.94
CA LEU A 134 5.94 33.82 -33.13
C LEU A 134 5.42 32.64 -33.97
N GLY A 135 5.08 32.88 -35.22
CA GLY A 135 4.63 31.84 -36.16
C GLY A 135 5.63 30.70 -36.30
N GLU A 136 6.91 31.03 -36.46
CA GLU A 136 7.99 30.04 -36.60
C GLU A 136 8.24 29.27 -35.31
N PHE A 137 8.17 29.95 -34.15
CA PHE A 137 8.24 29.28 -32.86
C PHE A 137 7.08 28.31 -32.67
N VAL A 138 5.84 28.73 -32.97
CA VAL A 138 4.65 27.87 -32.83
C VAL A 138 4.72 26.69 -33.78
N ARG A 139 5.16 26.90 -35.02
CA ARG A 139 5.39 25.82 -35.99
C ARG A 139 6.34 24.74 -35.46
N TRP A 140 7.37 25.14 -34.70
CA TRP A 140 8.31 24.22 -34.08
C TRP A 140 7.81 23.61 -32.76
N TYR A 141 7.30 24.44 -31.84
CA TYR A 141 6.97 24.09 -30.46
C TYR A 141 5.58 23.45 -30.31
N SER A 142 4.61 23.92 -31.08
CA SER A 142 3.25 23.36 -31.12
C SER A 142 2.75 23.23 -32.58
N PRO A 143 3.19 22.21 -33.32
CA PRO A 143 2.80 22.01 -34.72
C PRO A 143 1.27 21.90 -34.92
N ARG A 144 0.53 21.55 -33.87
CA ARG A 144 -0.94 21.48 -33.88
C ARG A 144 -1.61 22.85 -33.94
N ASP A 145 -0.92 23.89 -33.46
CA ASP A 145 -1.42 25.27 -33.44
C ASP A 145 -0.93 26.07 -34.67
N TRP A 146 -0.24 25.44 -35.62
CA TRP A 146 0.20 26.01 -36.89
C TRP A 146 -0.60 25.43 -38.07
N ILE A 147 -1.14 26.29 -38.93
CA ILE A 147 -1.83 25.91 -40.17
C ILE A 147 -0.81 26.02 -41.30
N ALA A 148 -0.54 24.90 -41.97
CA ALA A 148 0.44 24.84 -43.05
C ALA A 148 0.00 25.66 -44.27
N ALA A 149 0.98 26.15 -45.02
CA ALA A 149 0.73 26.83 -46.29
C ALA A 149 0.06 25.87 -47.29
N VAL A 150 -0.90 26.38 -48.06
CA VAL A 150 -1.49 25.65 -49.18
C VAL A 150 -0.66 25.96 -50.41
N ILE A 151 0.08 24.97 -50.89
CA ILE A 151 0.91 25.06 -52.09
C ILE A 151 0.17 24.33 -53.20
N ASP A 152 0.06 24.96 -54.36
CA ASP A 152 -0.47 24.32 -55.55
C ASP A 152 0.51 23.25 -56.04
N GLU A 153 0.10 21.98 -56.02
CA GLU A 153 0.94 20.84 -56.40
C GLU A 153 1.37 20.88 -57.87
N VAL A 154 0.67 21.66 -58.72
CA VAL A 154 0.89 21.71 -60.17
C VAL A 154 1.76 22.90 -60.58
N THR A 155 1.54 24.08 -59.99
CA THR A 155 2.30 25.31 -60.33
C THR A 155 3.46 25.58 -59.38
N GLY A 156 3.48 24.95 -58.20
CA GLY A 156 4.44 25.24 -57.14
C GLY A 156 4.22 26.60 -56.46
N GLU A 157 3.14 27.31 -56.81
CA GLU A 157 2.82 28.62 -56.25
C GLU A 157 2.13 28.47 -54.89
N THR A 158 2.50 29.32 -53.94
CA THR A 158 1.89 29.34 -52.61
C THR A 158 0.57 30.10 -52.68
N GLN A 159 -0.55 29.38 -52.65
CA GLN A 159 -1.90 29.98 -52.70
C GLN A 159 -2.27 30.63 -51.36
N GLN A 160 -1.80 30.07 -50.24
CA GLN A 160 -2.01 30.62 -48.92
C GLN A 160 -0.77 30.38 -48.06
N GLU A 161 -0.20 31.44 -47.49
CA GLU A 161 0.92 31.33 -46.55
C GLU A 161 0.47 30.67 -45.25
N GLY A 162 1.38 29.91 -44.62
CA GLY A 162 1.10 29.26 -43.35
C GLY A 162 0.87 30.29 -42.24
N HIS A 163 -0.09 30.05 -41.37
CA HIS A 163 -0.48 31.01 -40.33
C HIS A 163 -0.84 30.32 -39.01
N LEU A 164 -0.90 31.11 -37.94
CA LEU A 164 -1.32 30.64 -36.62
C LEU A 164 -2.77 30.16 -36.62
N SER A 165 -3.11 29.18 -35.79
CA SER A 165 -4.50 28.72 -35.62
C SER A 165 -5.43 29.83 -35.10
N PRO A 166 -6.77 29.75 -35.33
CA PRO A 166 -7.72 30.76 -34.86
C PRO A 166 -7.67 31.02 -33.34
N ARG A 167 -7.38 29.99 -32.54
CA ARG A 167 -7.21 30.12 -31.08
C ARG A 167 -5.99 30.97 -30.70
N MET A 168 -4.93 30.89 -31.49
CA MET A 168 -3.68 31.63 -31.29
C MET A 168 -3.76 33.08 -31.78
N GLN A 169 -4.75 33.41 -32.61
CA GLN A 169 -5.00 34.76 -33.12
C GLN A 169 -5.99 35.57 -32.26
N LEU A 170 -6.48 35.01 -31.16
CA LEU A 170 -7.40 35.71 -30.27
C LEU A 170 -6.73 36.95 -29.65
N PRO A 171 -7.45 38.09 -29.53
CA PRO A 171 -6.92 39.27 -28.85
C PRO A 171 -6.62 38.95 -27.38
N GLY A 172 -5.46 39.40 -26.88
CA GLY A 172 -4.99 39.08 -25.52
C GLY A 172 -4.44 37.66 -25.37
N ASN A 173 -3.92 37.05 -26.44
CA ASN A 173 -3.29 35.74 -26.36
C ASN A 173 -2.02 35.81 -25.51
N THR A 174 -2.03 35.08 -24.39
CA THR A 174 -0.89 34.99 -23.46
C THR A 174 0.41 34.56 -24.15
N TRP A 175 0.36 33.74 -25.20
CA TRP A 175 1.58 33.34 -25.92
C TRP A 175 2.20 34.49 -26.71
N GLN A 176 1.38 35.38 -27.28
CA GLN A 176 1.87 36.58 -27.95
C GLN A 176 2.47 37.55 -26.92
N GLU A 177 1.81 37.74 -25.78
CA GLU A 177 2.33 38.59 -24.69
C GLU A 177 3.68 38.09 -24.14
N VAL A 178 3.82 36.78 -23.94
CA VAL A 178 5.10 36.17 -23.51
C VAL A 178 6.15 36.30 -24.61
N TRP A 179 5.77 36.12 -25.87
CA TRP A 179 6.69 36.27 -26.99
C TRP A 179 7.21 37.70 -27.08
N ASP A 180 6.36 38.70 -26.96
CA ASP A 180 6.73 40.11 -27.07
C ASP A 180 7.65 40.55 -25.92
N THR A 181 7.49 39.94 -24.73
CA THR A 181 8.33 40.21 -23.55
C THR A 181 9.62 39.39 -23.50
N ALA A 182 9.70 38.25 -24.20
CA ALA A 182 10.86 37.36 -24.22
C ALA A 182 12.07 37.97 -24.94
N ARG A 183 13.24 37.93 -24.29
CA ARG A 183 14.52 38.42 -24.83
C ARG A 183 15.34 37.28 -25.46
N PRO A 184 16.19 37.54 -26.47
CA PRO A 184 17.08 36.51 -27.01
C PRO A 184 18.18 36.16 -26.00
N VAL A 185 17.92 35.18 -25.13
CA VAL A 185 18.87 34.71 -24.11
C VAL A 185 19.17 33.23 -24.36
N PRO A 186 20.44 32.84 -24.64
CA PRO A 186 20.81 31.44 -24.81
C PRO A 186 20.53 30.61 -23.56
N ALA A 187 20.17 29.33 -23.72
CA ALA A 187 19.78 28.44 -22.62
C ALA A 187 20.81 28.35 -21.46
N HIS A 188 22.11 28.53 -21.75
CA HIS A 188 23.16 28.51 -20.71
C HIS A 188 23.22 29.80 -19.85
N ARG A 189 22.65 30.92 -20.33
CA ARG A 189 22.55 32.21 -19.63
C ARG A 189 21.17 32.44 -19.00
N GLN A 190 20.22 31.55 -19.25
CA GLN A 190 18.87 31.65 -18.69
C GLN A 190 18.83 31.26 -17.22
N LYS A 191 17.89 31.86 -16.50
CA LYS A 191 17.59 31.46 -15.13
C LYS A 191 17.09 30.02 -15.11
N ARG A 192 17.61 29.23 -14.17
CA ARG A 192 17.20 27.84 -14.02
C ARG A 192 15.73 27.77 -13.62
N LEU A 193 14.92 27.05 -14.41
CA LEU A 193 13.52 26.75 -14.09
C LEU A 193 13.38 25.83 -12.86
N PHE A 194 14.45 25.13 -12.50
CA PHE A 194 14.52 24.27 -11.32
C PHE A 194 15.82 24.49 -10.58
N ASP A 195 15.65 24.88 -9.33
CA ASP A 195 16.71 25.06 -8.36
C ASP A 195 16.71 23.83 -7.45
N ASP A 196 17.68 22.93 -7.67
CA ASP A 196 17.82 21.70 -6.90
C ASP A 196 18.08 21.97 -5.41
N THR A 197 18.70 23.10 -5.07
CA THR A 197 18.97 23.47 -3.67
C THR A 197 17.67 23.88 -2.98
N LYS A 198 16.91 24.83 -3.56
CA LYS A 198 15.64 25.28 -2.97
C LYS A 198 14.59 24.18 -2.89
N GLU A 199 14.49 23.32 -3.91
CA GLU A 199 13.53 22.22 -3.88
C GLU A 199 13.93 21.15 -2.85
N ALA A 200 15.23 20.89 -2.65
CA ALA A 200 15.70 20.02 -1.56
C ALA A 200 15.41 20.62 -0.18
N GLU A 201 15.64 21.92 0.01
CA GLU A 201 15.33 22.63 1.27
C GLU A 201 13.84 22.57 1.59
N LYS A 202 12.97 22.78 0.60
CA LYS A 202 11.51 22.62 0.77
C LYS A 202 11.13 21.21 1.23
N VAL A 203 11.78 20.18 0.69
CA VAL A 203 11.55 18.80 1.12
C VAL A 203 12.03 18.59 2.56
N LEU A 204 13.22 19.07 2.91
CA LEU A 204 13.76 18.93 4.28
C LEU A 204 12.89 19.68 5.29
N HIS A 205 12.49 20.91 4.98
CA HIS A 205 11.57 21.69 5.80
C HIS A 205 10.23 20.96 5.97
N TYR A 206 9.68 20.39 4.89
CA TYR A 206 8.49 19.55 4.95
C TYR A 206 8.69 18.41 5.96
N LEU A 207 9.77 17.62 5.84
CA LEU A 207 10.04 16.50 6.75
C LEU A 207 10.20 16.94 8.21
N ILE A 208 10.86 18.06 8.48
CA ILE A 208 11.05 18.60 9.83
C ILE A 208 9.72 19.12 10.42
N SER A 209 8.88 19.72 9.59
CA SER A 209 7.58 20.28 9.99
C SER A 209 6.48 19.22 10.19
N MET A 210 6.74 17.96 9.83
CA MET A 210 5.75 16.90 9.96
C MET A 210 5.54 16.50 11.43
N GLY A 211 4.31 16.69 11.92
CA GLY A 211 3.90 16.16 13.22
C GLY A 211 3.72 14.64 13.22
N PRO A 212 3.83 13.97 14.39
CA PRO A 212 3.70 12.51 14.52
C PRO A 212 2.39 11.95 13.96
N ALA A 213 1.28 12.67 14.12
CA ALA A 213 -0.02 12.28 13.59
C ALA A 213 -0.02 12.19 12.05
N SER A 214 0.63 13.15 11.38
CA SER A 214 0.73 13.16 9.91
C SER A 214 1.60 12.00 9.42
N ILE A 215 2.72 11.74 10.11
CA ILE A 215 3.57 10.58 9.82
C ILE A 215 2.76 9.28 9.94
N ALA A 216 2.04 9.11 11.06
CA ALA A 216 1.19 7.95 11.27
C ALA A 216 0.15 7.80 10.15
N SER A 217 -0.59 8.87 9.81
CA SER A 217 -1.58 8.83 8.72
C SER A 217 -0.99 8.44 7.37
N GLN A 218 0.24 8.87 7.06
CA GLN A 218 0.90 8.53 5.80
C GLN A 218 1.47 7.10 5.79
N LEU A 219 1.85 6.54 6.95
CA LEU A 219 2.36 5.18 7.07
C LEU A 219 1.26 4.12 7.23
N MET A 220 0.12 4.48 7.81
CA MET A 220 -0.96 3.54 8.13
C MET A 220 -1.45 2.69 6.94
N PRO A 221 -1.67 3.23 5.72
CA PRO A 221 -2.04 2.41 4.57
C PRO A 221 -1.01 1.32 4.27
N VAL A 222 0.28 1.67 4.32
CA VAL A 222 1.39 0.72 4.07
C VAL A 222 1.42 -0.36 5.14
N LEU A 223 1.29 0.00 6.41
CA LEU A 223 1.24 -0.95 7.53
C LEU A 223 0.05 -1.92 7.41
N VAL A 224 -1.13 -1.41 7.03
CA VAL A 224 -2.32 -2.24 6.79
C VAL A 224 -2.08 -3.21 5.62
N HIS A 225 -1.47 -2.74 4.53
CA HIS A 225 -1.12 -3.61 3.39
C HIS A 225 -0.11 -4.70 3.80
N CYS A 226 0.91 -4.37 4.60
CA CYS A 226 1.86 -5.35 5.12
C CYS A 226 1.18 -6.39 6.01
N ALA A 227 0.32 -5.96 6.93
CA ALA A 227 -0.43 -6.86 7.82
C ALA A 227 -1.34 -7.79 7.01
N LEU A 228 -2.05 -7.26 6.01
CA LEU A 228 -2.90 -8.06 5.12
C LEU A 228 -2.09 -9.09 4.33
N ALA A 229 -0.92 -8.72 3.81
CA ALA A 229 -0.04 -9.65 3.09
C ALA A 229 0.43 -10.80 4.00
N GLN A 230 0.77 -10.51 5.27
CA GLN A 230 1.13 -11.54 6.25
C GLN A 230 -0.03 -12.48 6.59
N ILE A 231 -1.24 -11.93 6.74
CA ILE A 231 -2.45 -12.73 6.97
C ILE A 231 -2.73 -13.65 5.79
N LEU A 232 -2.59 -13.17 4.55
CA LEU A 232 -2.80 -13.96 3.34
C LEU A 232 -1.82 -15.14 3.24
N ASP A 233 -0.54 -14.90 3.56
CA ASP A 233 0.49 -15.94 3.56
C ASP A 233 0.20 -17.05 4.58
N LYS A 234 -0.28 -16.67 5.78
CA LYS A 234 -0.54 -17.59 6.90
C LYS A 234 -1.98 -18.10 7.00
N ALA A 235 -2.87 -17.69 6.10
CA ALA A 235 -4.30 -17.97 6.19
C ALA A 235 -4.62 -19.47 6.30
N ASN A 236 -3.85 -20.32 5.62
CA ASN A 236 -4.03 -21.78 5.61
C ASN A 236 -3.76 -22.45 6.97
N ASN A 237 -3.12 -21.74 7.89
CA ASN A 237 -2.89 -22.21 9.26
C ASN A 237 -4.11 -21.96 10.16
N GLY A 238 -4.98 -21.02 9.79
CA GLY A 238 -6.24 -20.70 10.47
C GLY A 238 -7.42 -21.59 10.06
N PRO A 239 -8.64 -21.23 10.50
CA PRO A 239 -9.85 -21.97 10.17
C PRO A 239 -10.28 -21.79 8.71
N PRO A 240 -10.96 -22.78 8.09
CA PRO A 240 -11.46 -22.68 6.71
C PRO A 240 -12.41 -21.50 6.46
N SER A 241 -13.27 -21.17 7.43
CA SER A 241 -14.12 -19.97 7.40
C SER A 241 -13.36 -18.65 7.28
N LEU A 242 -12.12 -18.57 7.80
CA LEU A 242 -11.30 -17.38 7.57
C LEU A 242 -10.97 -17.26 6.08
N VAL A 243 -10.50 -18.35 5.46
CA VAL A 243 -10.17 -18.36 4.02
C VAL A 243 -11.37 -17.96 3.18
N ALA A 244 -12.56 -18.47 3.50
CA ALA A 244 -13.79 -18.11 2.81
C ALA A 244 -14.19 -16.62 2.96
N THR A 245 -13.78 -15.96 4.05
CA THR A 245 -14.11 -14.55 4.33
C THR A 245 -13.00 -13.56 3.95
N LEU A 246 -11.80 -14.04 3.59
CA LEU A 246 -10.66 -13.18 3.24
C LEU A 246 -10.96 -12.23 2.09
N GLU A 247 -11.63 -12.69 1.03
CA GLU A 247 -11.99 -11.81 -0.10
C GLU A 247 -12.90 -10.65 0.35
N HIS A 248 -13.83 -10.94 1.26
CA HIS A 248 -14.69 -9.93 1.86
C HIS A 248 -13.89 -8.95 2.73
N ILE A 249 -12.97 -9.45 3.56
CA ILE A 249 -12.07 -8.63 4.39
C ILE A 249 -11.22 -7.71 3.50
N ILE A 250 -10.58 -8.25 2.46
CA ILE A 250 -9.78 -7.48 1.50
C ILE A 250 -10.62 -6.38 0.84
N THR A 251 -11.82 -6.72 0.37
CA THR A 251 -12.71 -5.76 -0.30
C THR A 251 -13.13 -4.64 0.65
N LYS A 252 -13.47 -4.99 1.90
CA LYS A 252 -13.85 -4.04 2.95
C LYS A 252 -12.68 -3.12 3.35
N ILE A 253 -11.48 -3.66 3.52
CA ILE A 253 -10.28 -2.86 3.80
C ILE A 253 -9.96 -1.94 2.63
N SER A 254 -9.98 -2.45 1.40
CA SER A 254 -9.66 -1.69 0.18
C SER A 254 -10.62 -0.54 -0.09
N THR A 255 -11.90 -0.70 0.26
CA THR A 255 -12.90 0.37 0.14
C THR A 255 -12.71 1.44 1.22
N GLN A 256 -12.42 1.03 2.47
CA GLN A 256 -12.19 1.98 3.56
C GLN A 256 -10.87 2.77 3.42
N LEU A 257 -9.79 2.14 2.93
CA LEU A 257 -8.51 2.81 2.70
C LEU A 257 -8.59 3.89 1.60
N ARG A 258 -9.49 3.72 0.62
CA ARG A 258 -9.72 4.71 -0.45
C ARG A 258 -10.63 5.86 -0.01
N GLY A 259 -11.21 5.81 1.18
CA GLY A 259 -12.07 6.86 1.72
C GLY A 259 -11.28 8.12 2.11
N LYS A 260 -11.94 9.28 2.10
CA LYS A 260 -11.35 10.57 2.54
C LYS A 260 -10.85 10.55 3.99
N ALA A 261 -11.48 9.73 4.84
CA ALA A 261 -11.10 9.51 6.22
C ALA A 261 -11.16 7.99 6.52
N PRO A 262 -10.05 7.26 6.37
CA PRO A 262 -10.03 5.83 6.60
C PRO A 262 -10.32 5.51 8.07
N LYS A 263 -11.25 4.57 8.30
CA LYS A 263 -11.62 4.14 9.65
C LYS A 263 -10.65 3.09 10.18
N TYR A 264 -9.43 3.51 10.51
CA TYR A 264 -8.37 2.59 10.92
C TYR A 264 -8.72 1.70 12.11
N LYS A 265 -9.55 2.15 13.06
CA LYS A 265 -10.00 1.32 14.18
C LYS A 265 -10.80 0.09 13.73
N GLU A 266 -11.67 0.24 12.72
CA GLU A 266 -12.44 -0.87 12.18
C GLU A 266 -11.54 -1.82 11.38
N ILE A 267 -10.63 -1.27 10.56
CA ILE A 267 -9.64 -2.03 9.78
C ILE A 267 -8.76 -2.87 10.70
N LEU A 268 -8.18 -2.25 11.73
CA LEU A 268 -7.29 -2.93 12.67
C LEU A 268 -8.00 -4.04 13.44
N ARG A 269 -9.29 -3.85 13.76
CA ARG A 269 -10.09 -4.91 14.40
C ARG A 269 -10.27 -6.13 13.49
N LEU A 270 -10.56 -5.92 12.20
CA LEU A 270 -10.67 -7.01 11.23
C LEU A 270 -9.35 -7.78 11.08
N LEU A 271 -8.23 -7.06 11.01
CA LEU A 271 -6.90 -7.66 10.94
C LEU A 271 -6.58 -8.45 12.21
N TYR A 272 -6.86 -7.88 13.38
CA TYR A 272 -6.66 -8.51 14.67
C TYR A 272 -7.48 -9.80 14.81
N ASP A 273 -8.77 -9.77 14.47
CA ASP A 273 -9.64 -10.95 14.56
C ASP A 273 -9.14 -12.08 13.65
N ALA A 274 -8.67 -11.75 12.44
CA ALA A 274 -8.06 -12.70 11.51
C ALA A 274 -6.72 -13.28 12.02
N GLU A 275 -5.84 -12.42 12.54
CA GLU A 275 -4.57 -12.84 13.13
C GLU A 275 -4.77 -13.77 14.33
N VAL A 276 -5.69 -13.43 15.23
CA VAL A 276 -6.04 -14.26 16.39
C VAL A 276 -6.56 -15.63 15.95
N ALA A 277 -7.37 -15.69 14.89
CA ALA A 277 -7.85 -16.98 14.36
C ALA A 277 -6.71 -17.85 13.83
N ILE A 278 -5.72 -17.26 13.14
CA ILE A 278 -4.52 -17.96 12.65
C ILE A 278 -3.66 -18.45 13.82
N VAL A 279 -3.33 -17.55 14.75
CA VAL A 279 -2.45 -17.86 15.90
C VAL A 279 -3.08 -18.92 16.80
N ARG A 280 -4.40 -18.91 16.99
CA ARG A 280 -5.12 -19.97 17.70
C ARG A 280 -4.96 -21.32 17.01
N GLY A 281 -5.08 -21.35 15.68
CA GLY A 281 -4.88 -22.57 14.90
C GLY A 281 -3.46 -23.10 15.00
N GLU A 282 -2.46 -22.22 14.89
CA GLU A 282 -1.04 -22.59 15.06
C GLU A 282 -0.76 -23.10 16.48
N SER A 283 -1.29 -22.42 17.51
CA SER A 283 -1.13 -22.84 18.90
C SER A 283 -1.73 -24.22 19.17
N LEU A 284 -2.92 -24.50 18.63
CA LEU A 284 -3.53 -25.82 18.74
C LEU A 284 -2.67 -26.87 18.04
N ARG A 285 -2.24 -26.62 16.80
CA ARG A 285 -1.35 -27.55 16.07
C ARG A 285 -0.10 -27.87 16.87
N GLN A 286 0.58 -26.86 17.43
CA GLN A 286 1.78 -27.08 18.25
C GLN A 286 1.50 -27.90 19.50
N LYS A 287 0.37 -27.68 20.19
CA LYS A 287 -0.02 -28.48 21.36
C LYS A 287 -0.24 -29.94 20.97
N PHE A 288 -0.82 -30.18 19.79
CA PHE A 288 -1.11 -31.52 19.29
C PHE A 288 0.05 -32.20 18.55
N ASP A 289 1.03 -31.46 18.03
CA ASP A 289 2.25 -32.00 17.40
C ASP A 289 3.26 -32.54 18.43
N SER A 290 3.08 -32.24 19.73
CA SER A 290 3.89 -32.77 20.84
C SER A 290 3.69 -34.27 21.11
N MET A 291 3.18 -35.02 20.12
CA MET A 291 3.02 -36.46 20.16
C MET A 291 4.39 -37.12 20.38
N PRO A 292 4.59 -37.90 21.46
CA PRO A 292 5.70 -38.84 21.47
C PRO A 292 5.46 -39.82 20.32
N HIS A 293 6.37 -39.87 19.35
CA HIS A 293 6.47 -41.00 18.46
C HIS A 293 6.65 -42.24 19.34
N THR A 294 5.60 -43.05 19.48
CA THR A 294 5.77 -44.41 19.95
C THR A 294 6.52 -45.15 18.85
N ASP A 295 7.84 -45.19 18.98
CA ASP A 295 8.71 -46.11 18.25
C ASP A 295 8.38 -47.55 18.68
N GLU A 296 7.22 -48.06 18.27
CA GLU A 296 6.98 -49.50 18.25
C GLU A 296 7.63 -50.10 16.99
N SER A 297 8.97 -50.07 16.95
CA SER A 297 9.77 -50.97 16.12
C SER A 297 11.23 -50.97 16.55
N SER A 298 11.57 -51.71 17.61
CA SER A 298 12.92 -52.28 17.74
C SER A 298 12.99 -53.41 18.78
N THR A 299 12.45 -54.57 18.40
CA THR A 299 13.09 -55.85 18.77
C THR A 299 13.59 -56.48 17.49
N GLY A 300 14.90 -56.37 17.24
CA GLY A 300 15.53 -56.93 16.04
C GLY A 300 16.95 -56.43 15.85
N THR A 301 17.87 -56.97 16.65
CA THR A 301 19.30 -57.21 16.41
C THR A 301 19.96 -56.55 15.18
N GLY A 302 20.84 -55.59 15.46
CA GLY A 302 22.21 -55.46 14.91
C GLY A 302 22.43 -55.37 13.39
N ASP A 303 22.80 -54.18 12.91
CA ASP A 303 24.00 -54.00 12.08
C ASP A 303 24.40 -52.51 11.95
N PRO A 304 25.69 -52.13 12.13
CA PRO A 304 26.14 -50.74 12.09
C PRO A 304 26.83 -50.39 10.76
N TYR A 305 26.10 -49.89 9.76
CA TYR A 305 26.71 -49.12 8.65
C TYR A 305 25.76 -48.05 8.09
N PRO A 306 26.21 -46.78 7.91
CA PRO A 306 25.40 -45.72 7.35
C PRO A 306 25.35 -45.82 5.82
N LYS A 307 24.19 -46.14 5.25
CA LYS A 307 23.94 -46.01 3.80
C LYS A 307 23.26 -44.67 3.50
N GLN A 308 23.99 -43.80 2.79
CA GLN A 308 23.46 -42.62 2.12
C GLN A 308 22.40 -43.05 1.09
N GLN A 309 21.24 -42.39 1.06
CA GLN A 309 20.25 -42.55 -0.01
C GLN A 309 20.10 -41.26 -0.83
N PRO A 310 19.96 -41.33 -2.17
CA PRO A 310 19.83 -40.17 -3.03
C PRO A 310 18.38 -39.66 -3.13
N LEU A 311 18.28 -38.34 -3.32
CA LEU A 311 17.08 -37.59 -3.69
C LEU A 311 16.49 -38.10 -5.01
N THR A 312 15.32 -38.75 -4.98
CA THR A 312 14.40 -38.78 -6.13
C THR A 312 12.96 -38.62 -5.65
N GLY A 313 12.31 -37.57 -6.14
CA GLY A 313 10.92 -37.27 -5.87
C GLY A 313 9.98 -38.27 -6.55
N LYS A 314 9.25 -39.04 -5.74
CA LYS A 314 7.97 -39.64 -6.13
C LYS A 314 6.93 -39.17 -5.12
N ARG A 315 5.98 -38.36 -5.61
CA ARG A 315 4.74 -38.00 -4.92
C ARG A 315 4.09 -39.28 -4.38
N ARG A 316 4.17 -39.50 -3.07
CA ARG A 316 3.35 -40.50 -2.38
C ARG A 316 1.93 -39.94 -2.35
N HIS A 317 0.98 -40.67 -2.94
CA HIS A 317 -0.42 -40.51 -2.59
C HIS A 317 -0.53 -40.77 -1.08
N SER A 318 -0.77 -39.71 -0.30
CA SER A 318 -1.04 -39.81 1.13
C SER A 318 -2.38 -40.53 1.30
N SER A 319 -2.38 -41.70 1.95
CA SER A 319 -3.62 -42.33 2.41
C SER A 319 -4.38 -41.33 3.30
N GLU A 320 -5.64 -41.04 2.98
CA GLU A 320 -6.51 -40.14 3.75
C GLU A 320 -6.66 -40.53 5.25
N ASN A 321 -6.19 -41.72 5.63
CA ASN A 321 -6.22 -42.25 6.99
C ASN A 321 -4.90 -42.12 7.77
N SER A 322 -3.95 -41.27 7.35
CA SER A 322 -2.75 -41.05 8.17
C SER A 322 -3.12 -40.37 9.50
N PRO A 323 -2.42 -40.68 10.61
CA PRO A 323 -2.69 -40.05 11.92
C PRO A 323 -2.50 -38.53 11.89
N GLU A 324 -1.59 -38.03 11.04
CA GLU A 324 -1.38 -36.59 10.80
C GLU A 324 -2.58 -35.93 10.10
N CYS A 325 -3.19 -36.61 9.11
CA CYS A 325 -4.39 -36.12 8.44
C CYS A 325 -5.59 -36.07 9.39
N GLN A 326 -5.76 -37.09 10.24
CA GLN A 326 -6.81 -37.12 11.28
C GLN A 326 -6.62 -36.00 12.31
N LEU A 327 -5.37 -35.76 12.72
CA LEU A 327 -5.06 -34.67 13.66
C LEU A 327 -5.34 -33.30 13.04
N ARG A 328 -4.91 -33.08 11.79
CA ARG A 328 -5.18 -31.84 11.07
C ARG A 328 -6.68 -31.58 10.93
N SER A 329 -7.46 -32.61 10.59
CA SER A 329 -8.92 -32.50 10.52
C SER A 329 -9.53 -32.14 11.87
N PHE A 330 -9.09 -32.81 12.94
CA PHE A 330 -9.57 -32.54 14.29
C PHE A 330 -9.29 -31.10 14.75
N VAL A 331 -8.10 -30.57 14.47
CA VAL A 331 -7.75 -29.19 14.83
C VAL A 331 -8.61 -28.17 14.08
N LEU A 332 -8.91 -28.42 12.80
CA LEU A 332 -9.81 -27.54 12.04
C LEU A 332 -11.24 -27.60 12.59
N ASP A 333 -11.72 -28.79 12.94
CA ASP A 333 -13.03 -28.96 13.58
C ASP A 333 -13.11 -28.24 14.92
N LEU A 334 -12.05 -28.27 15.73
CA LEU A 334 -11.99 -27.58 17.02
C LEU A 334 -12.00 -26.04 16.89
N LEU A 335 -11.52 -25.52 15.76
CA LEU A 335 -11.55 -24.07 15.48
C LEU A 335 -12.90 -23.59 14.97
N GLU A 336 -13.67 -24.45 14.32
CA GLU A 336 -14.86 -24.07 13.55
C GLU A 336 -16.18 -24.53 14.18
N LYS A 337 -16.16 -25.67 14.87
CA LYS A 337 -17.34 -26.28 15.49
C LYS A 337 -17.30 -26.10 17.01
N PRO A 338 -18.46 -25.94 17.66
CA PRO A 338 -18.55 -25.91 19.12
C PRO A 338 -18.23 -27.29 19.75
N GLU A 339 -18.40 -28.36 18.98
CA GLU A 339 -18.17 -29.74 19.38
C GLU A 339 -17.36 -30.45 18.29
N ALA A 340 -16.34 -31.22 18.70
CA ALA A 340 -15.46 -31.97 17.79
C ALA A 340 -15.29 -33.41 18.29
N ASP A 341 -15.46 -34.37 17.39
CA ASP A 341 -15.27 -35.79 17.69
C ASP A 341 -13.78 -36.10 17.84
N VAL A 342 -13.40 -36.79 18.92
CA VAL A 342 -12.01 -37.19 19.16
C VAL A 342 -11.73 -38.52 18.44
N PRO A 343 -10.88 -38.56 17.39
CA PRO A 343 -10.60 -39.79 16.65
C PRO A 343 -9.95 -40.86 17.56
N GLY A 344 -10.53 -42.06 17.58
CA GLY A 344 -10.08 -43.15 18.45
C GLY A 344 -10.39 -42.95 19.95
N ALA A 345 -11.19 -41.93 20.29
CA ALA A 345 -11.56 -41.57 21.66
C ALA A 345 -10.33 -41.49 22.58
N GLY A 346 -10.46 -41.84 23.86
CA GLY A 346 -9.37 -41.78 24.82
C GLY A 346 -8.19 -42.73 24.59
N LYS A 347 -8.35 -43.72 23.70
CA LYS A 347 -7.27 -44.63 23.32
C LYS A 347 -6.49 -44.14 22.09
N GLY A 348 -7.07 -43.23 21.32
CA GLY A 348 -6.49 -42.66 20.12
C GLY A 348 -5.36 -41.66 20.42
N PRO A 349 -4.54 -41.32 19.41
CA PRO A 349 -3.40 -40.41 19.56
C PRO A 349 -3.85 -39.03 20.07
N VAL A 350 -4.92 -38.48 19.48
CA VAL A 350 -5.51 -37.19 19.88
C VAL A 350 -6.01 -37.23 21.32
N GLY A 351 -6.70 -38.31 21.71
CA GLY A 351 -7.22 -38.49 23.06
C GLY A 351 -6.12 -38.54 24.13
N LYS A 352 -5.00 -39.21 23.85
CA LYS A 352 -3.85 -39.24 24.77
C LYS A 352 -3.28 -37.85 25.03
N VAL A 353 -3.15 -37.02 23.99
CA VAL A 353 -2.69 -35.63 24.14
C VAL A 353 -3.69 -34.80 24.94
N ILE A 354 -4.99 -34.94 24.66
CA ILE A 354 -6.03 -34.24 25.43
C ILE A 354 -5.94 -34.61 26.91
N SER A 355 -5.84 -35.91 27.23
CA SER A 355 -5.73 -36.38 28.61
C SER A 355 -4.47 -35.85 29.29
N LYS A 356 -3.33 -35.83 28.58
CA LYS A 356 -2.08 -35.20 29.08
C LYS A 356 -2.25 -33.71 29.34
N LEU A 357 -2.82 -32.95 28.40
CA LEU A 357 -3.05 -31.51 28.55
C LEU A 357 -3.95 -31.18 29.75
N PHE A 358 -4.98 -32.00 30.00
CA PHE A 358 -5.85 -31.83 31.18
C PHE A 358 -5.11 -32.13 32.48
N VAL A 359 -4.33 -33.22 32.56
CA VAL A 359 -3.53 -33.56 33.74
C VAL A 359 -2.48 -32.49 34.02
N ASP A 360 -1.77 -32.02 32.99
CA ASP A 360 -0.76 -30.97 33.12
C ASP A 360 -1.41 -29.65 33.60
N SER A 361 -2.63 -29.33 33.14
CA SER A 361 -3.37 -28.16 33.63
C SER A 361 -3.79 -28.28 35.10
N GLN A 362 -4.13 -29.48 35.57
CA GLN A 362 -4.48 -29.74 36.97
C GLN A 362 -3.26 -29.64 37.88
N LYS A 363 -2.10 -30.16 37.46
CA LYS A 363 -0.82 -30.04 38.18
C LYS A 363 -0.38 -28.59 38.38
N ILE A 364 -0.71 -27.70 37.44
CA ILE A 364 -0.40 -26.27 37.56
C ILE A 364 -1.35 -25.57 38.56
N ALA A 365 -2.60 -26.04 38.65
CA ALA A 365 -3.60 -25.48 39.56
C ALA A 365 -3.39 -25.96 41.02
N ASP A 366 -2.98 -27.22 41.20
CA ASP A 366 -2.67 -27.80 42.51
C ASP A 366 -1.19 -27.58 42.86
N THR A 367 -0.90 -26.53 43.60
CA THR A 367 0.46 -26.17 44.08
C THR A 367 0.95 -27.01 45.27
N THR A 368 0.46 -28.24 45.43
CA THR A 368 0.90 -29.18 46.48
C THR A 368 1.96 -30.16 45.96
N PRO A 369 3.04 -30.45 46.72
CA PRO A 369 4.24 -31.11 46.19
C PRO A 369 4.15 -32.65 46.05
N GLU A 370 2.95 -33.22 46.05
CA GLU A 370 2.73 -34.68 46.01
C GLU A 370 1.93 -35.08 44.77
N ALA A 371 2.41 -34.76 43.57
CA ALA A 371 1.86 -35.32 42.34
C ALA A 371 2.59 -36.62 42.01
N GLU A 372 1.99 -37.75 42.39
CA GLU A 372 2.41 -39.09 41.94
C GLU A 372 2.59 -39.09 40.40
N HIS A 373 3.61 -39.79 39.91
CA HIS A 373 3.83 -39.99 38.48
C HIS A 373 2.68 -40.82 37.90
N VAL A 374 1.58 -40.17 37.49
CA VAL A 374 0.48 -40.81 36.76
C VAL A 374 0.99 -41.18 35.37
N SER A 375 1.40 -42.44 35.20
CA SER A 375 1.93 -42.97 33.94
C SER A 375 0.85 -43.27 32.89
N ASP A 376 -0.42 -43.28 33.30
CA ASP A 376 -1.54 -43.71 32.45
C ASP A 376 -2.59 -42.60 32.31
N TYR A 377 -2.39 -41.74 31.31
CA TYR A 377 -3.32 -40.69 30.92
C TYR A 377 -4.58 -41.31 30.31
N ARG A 378 -5.62 -41.52 31.13
CA ARG A 378 -6.91 -42.07 30.68
C ARG A 378 -8.01 -41.04 30.84
N PHE A 379 -8.94 -41.03 29.88
CA PHE A 379 -10.20 -40.31 30.05
C PHE A 379 -10.95 -40.85 31.27
N PRO A 380 -11.70 -39.97 31.97
CA PRO A 380 -12.56 -40.41 33.07
C PRO A 380 -13.57 -41.45 32.59
N VAL A 381 -14.02 -42.29 33.52
CA VAL A 381 -15.09 -43.26 33.24
C VAL A 381 -16.32 -42.49 32.75
N PRO A 382 -16.98 -42.92 31.66
CA PRO A 382 -18.16 -42.23 31.14
C PRO A 382 -19.23 -42.08 32.22
N VAL A 383 -19.64 -40.83 32.49
CA VAL A 383 -20.55 -40.46 33.58
C VAL A 383 -22.03 -40.71 33.22
N GLY A 384 -22.34 -40.79 31.92
CA GLY A 384 -23.69 -41.01 31.44
C GLY A 384 -23.74 -41.30 29.94
N ARG A 385 -24.93 -41.64 29.45
CA ARG A 385 -25.23 -41.86 28.03
C ARG A 385 -26.24 -40.82 27.58
N GLU A 386 -25.98 -40.19 26.45
CA GLU A 386 -26.94 -39.32 25.79
C GLU A 386 -27.43 -39.99 24.49
N TYR A 387 -28.74 -39.97 24.28
CA TYR A 387 -29.40 -40.42 23.06
C TYR A 387 -30.15 -39.24 22.45
N ILE A 388 -29.88 -38.98 21.18
CA ILE A 388 -30.57 -37.95 20.41
C ILE A 388 -31.43 -38.66 19.37
N LEU A 389 -32.75 -38.70 19.59
CA LEU A 389 -33.69 -39.18 18.59
C LEU A 389 -34.08 -38.02 17.67
N ARG A 390 -33.88 -38.21 16.37
CA ARG A 390 -34.31 -37.28 15.31
C ARG A 390 -35.30 -38.01 14.41
N ALA A 391 -36.52 -37.48 14.29
CA ALA A 391 -37.57 -38.07 13.46
C ALA A 391 -38.26 -36.99 12.63
N ARG A 392 -38.92 -37.39 11.53
CA ARG A 392 -39.86 -36.54 10.81
C ARG A 392 -41.23 -37.18 10.89
N TYR A 393 -42.20 -36.47 11.47
CA TYR A 393 -43.54 -37.01 11.69
C TYR A 393 -44.59 -35.90 11.54
N ALA A 394 -45.78 -36.28 11.06
CA ALA A 394 -46.91 -35.37 10.90
C ALA A 394 -47.54 -35.06 12.27
N ARG A 395 -47.64 -33.77 12.64
CA ARG A 395 -48.18 -33.30 13.92
C ARG A 395 -48.89 -31.96 13.74
N PRO A 396 -50.07 -31.72 14.36
CA PRO A 396 -50.75 -32.55 15.36
C PRO A 396 -51.48 -33.77 14.82
N THR A 397 -51.88 -33.79 13.56
CA THR A 397 -52.69 -34.88 12.99
C THR A 397 -51.98 -35.58 11.83
N PRO A 398 -52.45 -36.78 11.43
CA PRO A 398 -51.87 -37.49 10.28
C PRO A 398 -51.99 -36.73 8.94
N ALA A 399 -52.90 -35.76 8.86
CA ALA A 399 -53.06 -34.90 7.68
C ALA A 399 -52.07 -33.72 7.66
N SER A 400 -51.40 -33.43 8.78
CA SER A 400 -50.39 -32.37 8.88
C SER A 400 -49.15 -32.70 8.04
N ARG A 401 -48.37 -31.66 7.67
CA ARG A 401 -47.10 -31.89 6.98
C ARG A 401 -46.07 -32.56 7.92
N PRO A 402 -45.25 -33.52 7.42
CA PRO A 402 -44.17 -34.11 8.21
C PRO A 402 -43.09 -33.09 8.61
N THR A 403 -43.06 -32.73 9.89
CA THR A 403 -42.12 -31.75 10.46
C THR A 403 -41.02 -32.45 11.27
N PRO A 404 -39.84 -31.82 11.41
CA PRO A 404 -38.75 -32.38 12.22
C PRO A 404 -39.11 -32.36 13.71
N GLN A 405 -38.82 -33.47 14.37
CA GLN A 405 -39.03 -33.72 15.79
C GLN A 405 -37.68 -34.16 16.38
N ARG A 406 -37.34 -33.64 17.56
CA ARG A 406 -36.10 -33.98 18.25
C ARG A 406 -36.37 -34.30 19.71
N MET A 407 -35.75 -35.37 20.21
CA MET A 407 -35.82 -35.74 21.62
C MET A 407 -34.41 -36.06 22.12
N TYR A 408 -34.07 -35.50 23.27
CA TYR A 408 -32.84 -35.74 24.00
C TYR A 408 -33.17 -36.60 25.20
N CYS A 409 -32.41 -37.68 25.38
CA CYS A 409 -32.50 -38.57 26.51
C CYS A 409 -31.10 -38.68 27.13
N VAL A 410 -30.93 -38.21 28.36
CA VAL A 410 -29.67 -38.31 29.09
C VAL A 410 -29.90 -39.25 30.27
N MET A 411 -29.08 -40.31 30.34
CA MET A 411 -29.06 -41.26 31.44
C MET A 411 -27.71 -41.13 32.16
N ALA A 412 -27.69 -40.63 33.39
CA ALA A 412 -26.46 -40.44 34.16
C ALA A 412 -26.66 -40.88 35.61
N GLY A 413 -25.90 -41.87 36.07
CA GLY A 413 -26.11 -42.47 37.40
C GLY A 413 -27.54 -43.01 37.57
N ASN A 414 -28.25 -42.52 38.59
CA ASN A 414 -29.67 -42.83 38.84
C ASN A 414 -30.64 -41.79 38.23
N ASP A 415 -30.13 -40.78 37.53
CA ASP A 415 -30.94 -39.74 36.90
C ASP A 415 -31.25 -40.09 35.43
N PHE A 416 -32.53 -39.94 35.07
CA PHE A 416 -33.01 -40.03 33.69
C PHE A 416 -33.70 -38.71 33.31
N ARG A 417 -33.19 -38.02 32.29
CA ARG A 417 -33.73 -36.75 31.81
C ARG A 417 -34.14 -36.86 30.36
N LEU A 418 -35.39 -36.49 30.08
CA LEU A 418 -35.95 -36.46 28.73
C LEU A 418 -36.38 -35.04 28.38
N ALA A 419 -35.89 -34.51 27.27
CA ALA A 419 -36.30 -33.21 26.74
C ALA A 419 -36.70 -33.35 25.28
N GLY A 420 -37.89 -32.87 24.92
CA GLY A 420 -38.40 -32.91 23.56
C GLY A 420 -38.53 -31.51 22.97
N ALA A 421 -38.13 -31.35 21.71
CA ALA A 421 -38.40 -30.19 20.88
C ALA A 421 -39.29 -30.65 19.72
N PHE A 422 -40.57 -30.24 19.76
CA PHE A 422 -41.57 -30.70 18.82
C PHE A 422 -42.15 -29.55 17.99
N THR A 423 -42.24 -29.75 16.68
CA THR A 423 -42.82 -28.78 15.75
C THR A 423 -44.26 -29.16 15.44
N ASN A 424 -45.16 -28.19 15.42
CA ASN A 424 -46.57 -28.36 15.01
C ASN A 424 -46.84 -27.65 13.69
N ASP A 425 -47.56 -28.29 12.77
CA ASP A 425 -48.16 -27.60 11.64
C ASP A 425 -49.37 -26.78 12.13
N LEU A 426 -49.35 -25.47 11.91
CA LEU A 426 -50.43 -24.55 12.29
C LEU A 426 -51.47 -24.37 11.18
N VAL A 427 -51.23 -24.94 10.00
CA VAL A 427 -52.09 -24.76 8.81
C VAL A 427 -53.06 -25.93 8.64
N PHE A 428 -52.64 -27.14 8.97
CA PHE A 428 -53.43 -28.36 8.83
C PHE A 428 -53.61 -29.01 10.22
N TYR A 429 -54.74 -28.69 10.86
CA TYR A 429 -55.20 -29.28 12.11
C TYR A 429 -56.02 -30.54 11.88
#